data_AF-A0A945CYY6-F1
#
_entry.id   AF-A0A945CYY6-F1
#
_cell.length_a   1.000
_cell.length_b   1.000
_cell.length_c   1.000
_cell.angle_alpha   90.00
_cell.angle_beta   90.00
_cell.angle_gamma   90.00
#
_symmetry.space_group_name_H-M   'P 1'
#
loop_
_entity.id
_entity.type
_entity.pdbx_description
1 polymer ?
#
loop_
_entity_poly.entity_id
_entity_poly.type
_entity_poly.pdbx_seq_one_letter_code
_entity_poly.pdbx_strand_id
1 'polypeptide(L)'
;MICTSLLVVGLLGFAPYDGITLFNANNGSDSDRTVLIDNNGQVLNEWFGAGTIAATPYLLQGGDLLRPCKAQGNIPMNGAAVGGRIQKFSYDGEVLWDFTFSDQNNQPHHDICAMPNGNVLMVAWERKTQSQGTAAGRQSLNGEIWPAQIVEVMPTGQTTGEIVWEWHLWDHMIQDISSSLPNYGIISQHPEKLDINKGSLHPQIGDWIHVNALDYHPTLDQIV
;
A
#
# COMPACT_ATOMS: atom_id res chain seq x y z
N MET A 1 -28.42 46.15 43.52
CA MET A 1 -27.05 45.86 43.03
C MET A 1 -27.20 44.75 42.00
N ILE A 2 -27.19 45.09 40.71
CA ILE A 2 -27.35 44.10 39.63
C ILE A 2 -25.93 43.66 39.27
N CYS A 3 -25.63 42.38 39.52
CA CYS A 3 -24.34 41.78 39.19
C CYS A 3 -24.48 41.15 37.81
N THR A 4 -23.89 41.78 36.79
CA THR A 4 -23.85 41.26 35.43
C THR A 4 -22.62 40.36 35.32
N SER A 5 -22.81 39.05 35.29
CA SER A 5 -21.73 38.09 35.05
C SER A 5 -21.39 38.08 33.56
N LEU A 6 -20.17 38.51 33.21
CA LEU A 6 -19.62 38.41 31.86
C LEU A 6 -19.11 36.98 31.65
N LEU A 7 -19.75 36.21 30.78
CA LEU A 7 -19.26 34.89 30.37
C LEU A 7 -18.30 35.09 29.19
N VAL A 8 -16.99 34.98 29.44
CA VAL A 8 -15.98 34.94 28.36
C VAL A 8 -15.89 33.50 27.88
N VAL A 9 -16.47 33.22 26.70
CA VAL A 9 -16.24 31.97 25.98
C VAL A 9 -14.95 32.13 25.20
N GLY A 10 -13.84 31.60 25.73
CA GLY A 10 -12.60 31.46 24.98
C GLY A 10 -12.74 30.32 23.97
N LEU A 11 -12.87 30.65 22.69
CA LEU A 11 -12.68 29.66 21.61
C LEU A 11 -11.20 29.30 21.58
N LEU A 12 -10.86 28.07 21.98
CA LEU A 12 -9.57 27.48 21.67
C LEU A 12 -9.56 27.19 20.16
N GLY A 13 -9.05 28.14 19.38
CA GLY A 13 -8.76 27.94 17.97
C GLY A 13 -7.42 27.22 17.84
N PHE A 14 -7.40 26.09 17.14
CA PHE A 14 -6.16 25.50 16.66
C PHE A 14 -5.83 26.14 15.31
N ALA A 15 -4.62 26.67 15.17
CA ALA A 15 -4.11 27.09 13.86
C ALA A 15 -3.53 25.85 13.16
N PRO A 16 -3.94 25.54 11.91
CA PRO A 16 -3.27 24.51 11.14
C PRO A 16 -1.81 24.91 10.91
N TYR A 17 -0.93 23.92 10.81
CA TYR A 17 0.44 24.16 10.39
C TYR A 17 0.45 24.79 8.98
N ASP A 18 1.32 25.76 8.73
CA ASP A 18 1.37 26.45 7.43
C ASP A 18 1.78 25.46 6.32
N GLY A 19 0.90 25.27 5.34
CA GLY A 19 1.11 24.26 4.31
C GLY A 19 -0.10 23.98 3.42
N ILE A 20 -0.03 22.84 2.75
CA ILE A 20 -1.00 22.35 1.79
C ILE A 20 -1.43 20.93 2.18
N THR A 21 -2.67 20.56 1.87
CA THR A 21 -3.21 19.22 2.14
C THR A 21 -3.56 18.55 0.82
N LEU A 22 -2.98 17.38 0.57
CA LEU A 22 -3.35 16.50 -0.52
C LEU A 22 -4.31 15.43 0.00
N PHE A 23 -5.43 15.24 -0.67
CA PHE A 23 -6.39 14.19 -0.31
C PHE A 23 -7.11 13.61 -1.52
N ASN A 24 -7.70 12.44 -1.31
CA ASN A 24 -8.48 11.71 -2.30
C ASN A 24 -9.91 11.55 -1.82
N ALA A 25 -10.88 11.61 -2.73
CA ALA A 25 -12.25 11.23 -2.38
C ALA A 25 -12.32 9.70 -2.34
N ASN A 26 -12.40 9.12 -1.14
CA ASN A 26 -12.40 7.66 -0.99
C ASN A 26 -13.84 7.14 -1.15
N ASN A 27 -14.12 6.45 -2.27
CA ASN A 27 -15.43 5.97 -2.73
C ASN A 27 -16.37 7.05 -3.30
N GLY A 28 -17.35 6.62 -4.10
CA GLY A 28 -18.33 7.49 -4.76
C GLY A 28 -18.00 7.84 -6.21
N SER A 29 -18.77 8.78 -6.79
CA SER A 29 -18.61 9.22 -8.18
C SER A 29 -17.24 9.85 -8.46
N ASP A 30 -16.63 10.43 -7.43
CA ASP A 30 -15.39 11.21 -7.55
C ASP A 30 -14.17 10.41 -7.09
N SER A 31 -14.31 9.07 -7.06
CA SER A 31 -13.25 8.19 -6.55
C SER A 31 -12.00 8.13 -7.41
N ASP A 32 -12.00 8.81 -8.55
CA ASP A 32 -10.87 9.03 -9.44
C ASP A 32 -10.24 10.42 -9.29
N ARG A 33 -10.71 11.25 -8.35
CA ARG A 33 -10.26 12.62 -8.14
C ARG A 33 -9.32 12.76 -6.94
N THR A 34 -8.17 13.39 -7.18
CA THR A 34 -7.19 13.81 -6.17
C THR A 34 -7.16 15.33 -6.09
N VAL A 35 -7.13 15.90 -4.89
CA VAL A 35 -7.28 17.34 -4.66
C VAL A 35 -6.16 17.86 -3.76
N LEU A 36 -5.58 19.00 -4.14
CA LEU A 36 -4.64 19.77 -3.33
C LEU A 36 -5.31 21.07 -2.87
N ILE A 37 -5.33 21.31 -1.56
CA ILE A 37 -5.90 22.53 -0.96
C ILE A 37 -4.87 23.28 -0.12
N ASP A 38 -5.07 24.58 0.05
CA ASP A 38 -4.39 25.37 1.08
C ASP A 38 -5.12 25.25 2.44
N ASN A 39 -4.55 25.90 3.46
CA ASN A 39 -5.14 25.96 4.80
C ASN A 39 -6.46 26.75 4.91
N ASN A 40 -6.82 27.55 3.90
CA ASN A 40 -8.11 28.22 3.82
C ASN A 40 -9.17 27.34 3.15
N GLY A 41 -8.80 26.13 2.70
CA GLY A 41 -9.67 25.23 1.95
C GLY A 41 -9.81 25.63 0.47
N GLN A 42 -8.99 26.55 -0.03
CA GLN A 42 -8.95 26.88 -1.44
C GLN A 42 -8.30 25.72 -2.21
N VAL A 43 -8.98 25.25 -3.26
CA VAL A 43 -8.40 24.28 -4.20
C VAL A 43 -7.26 24.96 -4.95
N LEU A 44 -6.06 24.43 -4.76
CA LEU A 44 -4.86 24.84 -5.48
C LEU A 44 -4.70 24.05 -6.77
N ASN A 45 -5.05 22.75 -6.74
CA ASN A 45 -5.01 21.88 -7.90
C ASN A 45 -5.90 20.64 -7.74
N GLU A 46 -6.19 19.98 -8.85
CA GLU A 46 -6.91 18.71 -8.90
C GLU A 46 -6.50 17.85 -10.09
N TRP A 47 -6.50 16.54 -9.89
CA TRP A 47 -6.17 15.55 -10.91
C TRP A 47 -7.28 14.52 -11.02
N PHE A 48 -7.59 14.11 -12.25
CA PHE A 48 -8.59 13.09 -12.58
C PHE A 48 -7.92 11.91 -13.27
N GLY A 49 -8.04 10.73 -12.67
CA GLY A 49 -7.38 9.50 -13.13
C GLY A 49 -8.33 8.51 -13.81
N ALA A 50 -7.78 7.40 -14.31
CA ALA A 50 -8.54 6.42 -15.09
C ALA A 50 -9.12 5.27 -14.24
N GLY A 51 -9.07 5.38 -12.90
CA GLY A 51 -9.55 4.36 -11.98
C GLY A 51 -9.74 4.87 -10.54
N THR A 52 -10.54 4.12 -9.78
CA THR A 52 -10.77 4.37 -8.35
C THR A 52 -9.45 4.34 -7.59
N ILE A 53 -9.23 5.33 -6.75
CA ILE A 53 -8.08 5.43 -5.85
C ILE A 53 -8.02 4.19 -4.97
N ALA A 54 -6.83 3.61 -4.85
CA ALA A 54 -6.60 2.45 -4.01
C ALA A 54 -6.14 2.86 -2.61
N ALA A 55 -5.30 3.90 -2.53
CA ALA A 55 -4.68 4.34 -1.30
C ALA A 55 -4.14 5.78 -1.35
N THR A 56 -3.28 6.12 -0.39
CA THR A 56 -2.70 7.44 -0.20
C THR A 56 -1.88 7.87 -1.42
N PRO A 57 -2.11 9.09 -1.95
CA PRO A 57 -1.30 9.65 -3.02
C PRO A 57 -0.10 10.41 -2.45
N TYR A 58 0.90 10.67 -3.29
CA TYR A 58 2.08 11.44 -2.96
C TYR A 58 2.14 12.70 -3.82
N LEU A 59 2.31 13.85 -3.17
CA LEU A 59 2.78 15.07 -3.85
C LEU A 59 4.31 15.03 -3.86
N LEU A 60 4.89 14.81 -5.02
CA LEU A 60 6.34 14.71 -5.18
C LEU A 60 6.98 16.10 -5.19
N GLN A 61 8.28 16.14 -4.92
CA GLN A 61 9.06 17.36 -5.12
C GLN A 61 8.94 17.81 -6.58
N GLY A 62 8.59 19.09 -6.78
CA GLY A 62 8.28 19.64 -8.10
C GLY A 62 6.79 19.75 -8.41
N GLY A 63 5.91 19.16 -7.59
CA GLY A 63 4.46 19.28 -7.70
C GLY A 63 3.77 18.18 -8.50
N ASP A 64 4.53 17.21 -9.03
CA ASP A 64 3.98 16.02 -9.66
C ASP A 64 3.18 15.19 -8.65
N LEU A 65 2.08 14.59 -9.12
CA LEU A 65 1.29 13.65 -8.35
C LEU A 65 1.71 12.22 -8.67
N LEU A 66 1.91 11.38 -7.66
CA LEU A 66 1.97 9.93 -7.80
C LEU A 66 0.82 9.31 -7.02
N ARG A 67 0.03 8.43 -7.66
CA ARG A 67 -1.15 7.85 -7.01
C ARG A 67 -1.35 6.37 -7.35
N PRO A 68 -1.65 5.52 -6.35
CA PRO A 68 -2.12 4.18 -6.59
C PRO A 68 -3.63 4.16 -6.86
N CYS A 69 -4.06 3.38 -7.85
CA CYS A 69 -5.44 3.16 -8.20
C CYS A 69 -5.70 1.68 -8.52
N LYS A 70 -6.99 1.32 -8.61
CA LYS A 70 -7.41 -0.03 -8.96
C LYS A 70 -7.01 -0.36 -10.39
N ALA A 71 -6.44 -1.56 -10.57
CA ALA A 71 -6.33 -2.15 -11.89
C ALA A 71 -7.72 -2.33 -12.53
N GLN A 72 -7.77 -2.32 -13.86
CA GLN A 72 -9.00 -2.61 -14.59
C GLN A 72 -9.17 -4.11 -14.82
N GLY A 73 -10.42 -4.56 -14.96
CA GLY A 73 -10.74 -5.95 -15.27
C GLY A 73 -10.96 -6.83 -14.03
N ASN A 74 -10.72 -8.12 -14.18
CA ASN A 74 -10.94 -9.10 -13.12
C ASN A 74 -9.74 -9.12 -12.16
N ILE A 75 -9.97 -8.75 -10.91
CA ILE A 75 -8.95 -8.75 -9.84
C ILE A 75 -9.11 -10.04 -9.01
N PRO A 76 -8.21 -11.03 -9.13
CA PRO A 76 -8.40 -12.35 -8.54
C PRO A 76 -8.12 -12.39 -7.03
N MET A 77 -7.28 -11.48 -6.52
CA MET A 77 -7.03 -11.30 -5.09
C MET A 77 -7.70 -10.01 -4.64
N ASN A 78 -8.85 -10.13 -3.98
CA ASN A 78 -9.67 -8.97 -3.62
C ASN A 78 -9.82 -8.90 -2.09
N GLY A 79 -9.26 -7.86 -1.49
CA GLY A 79 -9.30 -7.57 -0.06
C GLY A 79 -9.36 -6.06 0.22
N ALA A 80 -8.89 -5.63 1.40
CA ALA A 80 -8.87 -4.21 1.72
C ALA A 80 -7.85 -3.44 0.86
N ALA A 81 -8.19 -2.21 0.47
CA ALA A 81 -7.32 -1.29 -0.28
C ALA A 81 -6.66 -1.87 -1.54
N VAL A 82 -7.36 -2.77 -2.24
CA VAL A 82 -6.92 -3.35 -3.52
C VAL A 82 -6.56 -2.24 -4.51
N GLY A 83 -5.36 -2.33 -5.09
CA GLY A 83 -4.86 -1.44 -6.12
C GLY A 83 -4.52 -2.18 -7.41
N GLY A 84 -3.25 -2.11 -7.82
CA GLY A 84 -2.73 -2.80 -9.00
C GLY A 84 -2.38 -1.90 -10.18
N ARG A 85 -2.64 -0.59 -10.07
CA ARG A 85 -2.23 0.41 -11.05
C ARG A 85 -1.63 1.62 -10.36
N ILE A 86 -0.62 2.23 -10.95
CA ILE A 86 0.00 3.47 -10.46
C ILE A 86 0.00 4.48 -11.59
N GLN A 87 -0.43 5.69 -11.28
CA GLN A 87 -0.38 6.81 -12.21
C GLN A 87 0.47 7.93 -11.65
N LYS A 88 1.34 8.49 -12.50
CA LYS A 88 2.06 9.74 -12.23
C LYS A 88 1.51 10.83 -13.13
N PHE A 89 1.22 11.99 -12.57
CA PHE A 89 0.78 13.18 -13.30
C PHE A 89 1.76 14.32 -13.10
N SER A 90 1.91 15.17 -14.11
CA SER A 90 2.48 16.50 -13.93
C SER A 90 1.57 17.37 -13.08
N TYR A 91 2.08 18.50 -12.58
CA TYR A 91 1.23 19.48 -11.91
C TYR A 91 0.06 19.95 -12.80
N ASP A 92 0.26 20.10 -14.10
CA ASP A 92 -0.78 20.56 -15.03
C ASP A 92 -1.80 19.46 -15.44
N GLY A 93 -1.65 18.24 -14.91
CA GLY A 93 -2.60 17.15 -15.15
C GLY A 93 -2.26 16.23 -16.33
N GLU A 94 -1.06 16.34 -16.91
CA GLU A 94 -0.59 15.40 -17.93
C GLU A 94 -0.22 14.06 -17.30
N VAL A 95 -0.65 12.93 -17.87
CA VAL A 95 -0.24 11.59 -17.43
C VAL A 95 1.19 11.32 -17.88
N LEU A 96 2.13 11.34 -16.94
CA LEU A 96 3.55 11.08 -17.17
C LEU A 96 3.89 9.59 -17.12
N TRP A 97 3.16 8.82 -16.31
CA TRP A 97 3.35 7.38 -16.17
C TRP A 97 2.04 6.70 -15.78
N ASP A 98 1.80 5.51 -16.30
CA ASP A 98 0.58 4.75 -16.09
C ASP A 98 0.86 3.24 -16.20
N PHE A 99 1.16 2.64 -15.05
CA PHE A 99 1.68 1.28 -14.97
C PHE A 99 0.73 0.37 -14.22
N THR A 100 0.55 -0.85 -14.71
CA THR A 100 -0.27 -1.89 -14.08
C THR A 100 0.60 -3.06 -13.66
N PHE A 101 0.54 -3.41 -12.38
CA PHE A 101 1.12 -4.62 -11.80
C PHE A 101 0.01 -5.33 -11.05
N SER A 102 -0.73 -6.19 -11.74
CA SER A 102 -1.83 -6.97 -11.19
C SER A 102 -2.09 -8.15 -12.12
N ASP A 103 -1.96 -9.36 -11.59
CA ASP A 103 -2.19 -10.58 -12.35
C ASP A 103 -2.76 -11.68 -11.43
N GLN A 104 -2.70 -12.94 -11.88
CA GLN A 104 -3.21 -14.08 -11.13
C GLN A 104 -2.41 -14.40 -9.87
N ASN A 105 -1.18 -13.91 -9.77
CA ASN A 105 -0.20 -14.25 -8.76
C ASN A 105 0.21 -13.07 -7.88
N ASN A 106 0.08 -11.82 -8.34
CA ASN A 106 0.49 -10.64 -7.58
C ASN A 106 -0.59 -9.55 -7.60
N GLN A 107 -0.82 -8.91 -6.45
CA GLN A 107 -1.81 -7.84 -6.32
C GLN A 107 -1.37 -6.77 -5.31
N PRO A 108 -1.00 -5.56 -5.77
CA PRO A 108 -0.77 -4.42 -4.91
C PRO A 108 -1.99 -4.06 -4.07
N HIS A 109 -1.72 -3.66 -2.83
CA HIS A 109 -2.71 -3.17 -1.89
C HIS A 109 -2.07 -2.17 -0.93
N HIS A 110 -2.90 -1.29 -0.37
CA HIS A 110 -2.57 -0.31 0.68
C HIS A 110 -1.53 0.75 0.39
N ASP A 111 -0.31 0.46 -0.05
CA ASP A 111 0.72 1.52 -0.09
C ASP A 111 1.73 1.37 -1.21
N ILE A 112 2.23 2.54 -1.60
CA ILE A 112 3.37 2.72 -2.49
C ILE A 112 4.33 3.70 -1.82
N CYS A 113 5.62 3.66 -2.15
CA CYS A 113 6.56 4.72 -1.74
C CYS A 113 7.37 5.18 -2.93
N ALA A 114 7.42 6.49 -3.14
CA ALA A 114 8.25 7.11 -4.16
C ALA A 114 9.72 7.14 -3.70
N MET A 115 10.61 6.54 -4.48
CA MET A 115 12.04 6.47 -4.14
C MET A 115 12.84 7.63 -4.74
N PRO A 116 13.97 8.03 -4.12
CA PRO A 116 14.81 9.12 -4.64
C PRO A 116 15.41 8.88 -6.03
N ASN A 117 15.56 7.61 -6.43
CA ASN A 117 16.05 7.22 -7.75
C ASN A 117 14.96 7.32 -8.85
N GLY A 118 13.72 7.65 -8.48
CA GLY A 118 12.56 7.70 -9.39
C GLY A 118 11.79 6.38 -9.51
N ASN A 119 12.23 5.32 -8.82
CA ASN A 119 11.51 4.06 -8.72
C ASN A 119 10.36 4.19 -7.72
N VAL A 120 9.50 3.17 -7.70
CA VAL A 120 8.38 3.09 -6.77
C VAL A 120 8.38 1.73 -6.08
N LEU A 121 8.36 1.74 -4.75
CA LEU A 121 8.08 0.55 -3.96
C LEU A 121 6.59 0.32 -3.86
N MET A 122 6.16 -0.93 -3.82
CA MET A 122 4.75 -1.31 -3.67
C MET A 122 4.62 -2.44 -2.67
N VAL A 123 3.64 -2.34 -1.76
CA VAL A 123 3.16 -3.52 -1.02
C VAL A 123 2.23 -4.32 -1.93
N ALA A 124 2.42 -5.63 -1.99
CA ALA A 124 1.55 -6.54 -2.71
C ALA A 124 1.29 -7.83 -1.95
N TRP A 125 0.19 -8.50 -2.31
CA TRP A 125 -0.02 -9.91 -2.01
C TRP A 125 0.62 -10.75 -3.11
N GLU A 126 1.34 -11.81 -2.70
CA GLU A 126 1.72 -12.91 -3.59
C GLU A 126 0.79 -14.10 -3.35
N ARG A 127 0.27 -14.72 -4.41
CA ARG A 127 -0.65 -15.86 -4.29
C ARG A 127 0.06 -17.17 -4.05
N LYS A 128 -0.37 -17.92 -3.04
CA LYS A 128 0.00 -19.33 -2.84
C LYS A 128 -1.25 -20.19 -2.72
N THR A 129 -1.29 -21.26 -3.52
CA THR A 129 -2.38 -22.24 -3.50
C THR A 129 -2.44 -22.99 -2.17
N GLN A 130 -3.58 -23.62 -1.89
CA GLN A 130 -3.75 -24.50 -0.72
C GLN A 130 -2.67 -25.59 -0.65
N SER A 131 -2.30 -26.17 -1.79
CA SER A 131 -1.27 -27.20 -1.88
C SER A 131 0.10 -26.65 -1.49
N GLN A 132 0.47 -25.47 -1.99
CA GLN A 132 1.72 -24.80 -1.62
C GLN A 132 1.77 -24.47 -0.13
N GLY A 133 0.69 -23.93 0.44
CA GLY A 133 0.59 -23.65 1.87
C GLY A 133 0.72 -24.90 2.74
N THR A 134 0.01 -25.98 2.38
CA THR A 134 0.09 -27.26 3.10
C THR A 134 1.49 -27.86 3.01
N ALA A 135 2.11 -27.82 1.82
CA ALA A 135 3.48 -28.30 1.60
C ALA A 135 4.53 -27.48 2.37
N ALA A 136 4.27 -26.19 2.60
CA ALA A 136 5.09 -25.32 3.44
C ALA A 136 4.84 -25.48 4.95
N GLY A 137 3.92 -26.36 5.35
CA GLY A 137 3.65 -26.69 6.76
C GLY A 137 2.53 -25.88 7.42
N ARG A 138 1.78 -25.05 6.68
CA ARG A 138 0.60 -24.35 7.20
C ARG A 138 -0.48 -25.37 7.59
N GLN A 139 -0.87 -25.37 8.86
CA GLN A 139 -1.93 -26.20 9.39
C GLN A 139 -3.31 -25.60 9.11
N SER A 140 -4.33 -26.47 9.02
CA SER A 140 -5.75 -26.09 8.90
C SER A 140 -6.07 -25.10 7.77
N LEU A 141 -5.32 -25.16 6.67
CA LEU A 141 -5.53 -24.29 5.51
C LEU A 141 -6.70 -24.81 4.65
N ASN A 142 -7.71 -23.95 4.44
CA ASN A 142 -8.84 -24.20 3.56
C ASN A 142 -8.95 -23.09 2.52
N GLY A 143 -8.33 -23.29 1.36
CA GLY A 143 -8.14 -22.28 0.33
C GLY A 143 -6.71 -21.77 0.25
N GLU A 144 -6.55 -20.56 -0.29
CA GLU A 144 -5.25 -19.96 -0.58
C GLU A 144 -4.67 -19.21 0.63
N ILE A 145 -3.38 -18.93 0.56
CA ILE A 145 -2.68 -18.01 1.45
C ILE A 145 -1.96 -16.97 0.60
N TRP A 146 -2.04 -15.71 1.02
CA TRP A 146 -1.51 -14.55 0.32
C TRP A 146 -0.48 -13.85 1.24
N PRO A 147 0.78 -14.30 1.25
CA PRO A 147 1.86 -13.62 1.97
C PRO A 147 2.13 -12.23 1.40
N ALA A 148 2.78 -11.39 2.21
CA ALA A 148 3.26 -10.09 1.77
C ALA A 148 4.44 -10.25 0.80
N GLN A 149 4.43 -9.38 -0.21
CA GLN A 149 5.50 -9.15 -1.17
C GLN A 149 5.75 -7.64 -1.22
N ILE A 150 7.00 -7.26 -1.38
CA ILE A 150 7.40 -5.88 -1.68
C ILE A 150 8.14 -5.92 -3.00
N VAL A 151 7.79 -5.02 -3.91
CA VAL A 151 8.44 -4.91 -5.21
C VAL A 151 8.89 -3.48 -5.47
N GLU A 152 10.07 -3.33 -6.06
CA GLU A 152 10.58 -2.06 -6.59
C GLU A 152 10.43 -2.05 -8.11
N VAL A 153 9.66 -1.10 -8.63
CA VAL A 153 9.50 -0.89 -10.07
C VAL A 153 10.26 0.35 -10.53
N MET A 154 11.06 0.17 -11.58
CA MET A 154 11.68 1.24 -12.35
C MET A 154 10.81 1.57 -13.57
N PRO A 155 10.25 2.79 -13.70
CA PRO A 155 9.56 3.21 -14.91
C PRO A 155 10.50 3.17 -16.13
N THR A 156 10.07 2.54 -17.24
CA THR A 156 10.87 2.40 -18.47
C THR A 156 10.25 3.10 -19.69
N GLY A 157 9.10 3.71 -19.50
CA GLY A 157 8.30 4.40 -20.52
C GLY A 157 6.97 4.83 -19.92
N GLN A 158 6.12 5.50 -20.69
CA GLN A 158 4.87 6.08 -20.17
C GLN A 158 3.91 5.02 -19.61
N THR A 159 3.98 3.76 -20.07
CA THR A 159 3.10 2.67 -19.62
C THR A 159 3.83 1.41 -19.20
N THR A 160 5.16 1.45 -19.15
CA THR A 160 6.01 0.28 -18.88
C THR A 160 6.87 0.50 -17.65
N GLY A 161 7.24 -0.60 -17.01
CA GLY A 161 8.16 -0.61 -15.88
C GLY A 161 8.87 -1.97 -15.80
N GLU A 162 10.02 -1.98 -15.18
CA GLU A 162 10.80 -3.19 -14.89
C GLU A 162 10.84 -3.40 -13.38
N ILE A 163 10.53 -4.61 -12.92
CA ILE A 163 10.72 -4.97 -11.51
C ILE A 163 12.21 -5.23 -11.31
N VAL A 164 12.88 -4.36 -10.56
CA VAL A 164 14.34 -4.38 -10.38
C VAL A 164 14.77 -5.00 -9.06
N TRP A 165 13.83 -5.13 -8.11
CA TRP A 165 14.03 -5.78 -6.82
C TRP A 165 12.72 -6.30 -6.26
N GLU A 166 12.77 -7.41 -5.54
CA GLU A 166 11.61 -8.01 -4.87
C GLU A 166 12.01 -8.61 -3.53
N TRP A 167 11.07 -8.60 -2.59
CA TRP A 167 11.15 -9.31 -1.32
C TRP A 167 9.85 -10.07 -1.07
N HIS A 168 9.97 -11.32 -0.64
CA HIS A 168 8.85 -12.22 -0.45
C HIS A 168 8.84 -12.74 0.98
N LEU A 169 7.79 -12.45 1.75
CA LEU A 169 7.63 -13.00 3.10
C LEU A 169 7.71 -14.53 3.10
N TRP A 170 7.29 -15.15 1.99
CA TRP A 170 7.35 -16.60 1.78
C TRP A 170 8.75 -17.20 1.96
N ASP A 171 9.80 -16.46 1.61
CA ASP A 171 11.19 -16.93 1.74
C ASP A 171 11.73 -16.79 3.17
N HIS A 172 11.01 -16.07 4.03
CA HIS A 172 11.37 -15.78 5.41
C HIS A 172 10.50 -16.54 6.42
N MET A 173 9.99 -17.71 6.04
CA MET A 173 9.12 -18.53 6.89
C MET A 173 9.86 -19.64 7.64
N ILE A 174 9.29 -20.06 8.76
CA ILE A 174 9.67 -21.24 9.55
C ILE A 174 8.43 -22.04 9.96
N GLN A 175 8.60 -23.33 10.25
CA GLN A 175 7.57 -24.17 10.87
C GLN A 175 8.22 -25.22 11.79
N ASP A 176 7.51 -25.66 12.83
CA ASP A 176 7.97 -26.68 13.78
C ASP A 176 7.06 -27.93 13.83
N ILE A 177 6.17 -28.06 12.85
CA ILE A 177 5.14 -29.11 12.79
C ILE A 177 5.71 -30.44 12.31
N SER A 178 6.56 -30.43 11.28
CA SER A 178 7.14 -31.66 10.73
C SER A 178 8.54 -31.44 10.21
N SER A 179 9.47 -32.26 10.70
CA SER A 179 10.87 -32.29 10.24
C SER A 179 11.04 -32.83 8.82
N SER A 180 9.99 -33.37 8.21
CA SER A 180 10.00 -33.82 6.81
C SER A 180 9.59 -32.74 5.81
N LEU A 181 9.09 -31.60 6.28
CA LEU A 181 8.64 -30.49 5.42
C LEU A 181 9.74 -29.40 5.35
N PRO A 182 9.75 -28.57 4.29
CA PRO A 182 10.65 -27.44 4.18
C PRO A 182 10.58 -26.50 5.40
N ASN A 183 11.65 -25.74 5.61
CA ASN A 183 11.74 -24.72 6.66
C ASN A 183 11.44 -25.22 8.08
N TYR A 184 11.67 -26.51 8.36
CA TYR A 184 11.58 -27.03 9.72
C TYR A 184 12.67 -26.44 10.62
N GLY A 185 12.31 -26.00 11.82
CA GLY A 185 13.27 -25.58 12.84
C GLY A 185 12.62 -25.27 14.18
N ILE A 186 13.46 -24.98 15.18
CA ILE A 186 13.00 -24.53 16.49
C ILE A 186 12.73 -23.02 16.39
N ILE A 187 11.46 -22.61 16.39
CA ILE A 187 11.05 -21.21 16.16
C ILE A 187 11.81 -20.21 17.03
N SER A 188 12.00 -20.50 18.31
CA SER A 188 12.70 -19.61 19.24
C SER A 188 14.19 -19.40 18.95
N GLN A 189 14.78 -20.21 18.06
CA GLN A 189 16.17 -20.07 17.60
C GLN A 189 16.30 -19.28 16.30
N HIS A 190 15.18 -18.86 15.70
CA HIS A 190 15.13 -18.16 14.42
C HIS A 190 14.27 -16.87 14.50
N PRO A 191 14.70 -15.86 15.28
CA PRO A 191 13.97 -14.60 15.41
C PRO A 191 13.84 -13.82 14.09
N GLU A 192 14.65 -14.14 13.08
CA GLU A 192 14.63 -13.56 11.73
C GLU A 192 13.55 -14.15 10.82
N LYS A 193 12.81 -15.19 11.26
CA LYS A 193 11.80 -15.89 10.45
C LYS A 193 10.42 -15.82 11.08
N LEU A 194 9.40 -15.83 10.23
CA LEU A 194 8.01 -15.87 10.64
C LEU A 194 7.47 -17.30 10.66
N ASP A 195 6.92 -17.73 11.79
CA ASP A 195 6.24 -19.02 11.87
C ASP A 195 4.98 -19.01 10.98
N ILE A 196 4.98 -19.86 9.95
CA ILE A 196 3.87 -19.98 8.98
C ILE A 196 2.56 -20.33 9.66
N ASN A 197 2.54 -20.82 10.89
CA ASN A 197 1.33 -21.17 11.64
C ASN A 197 0.83 -20.07 12.59
N LYS A 198 1.47 -18.89 12.61
CA LYS A 198 0.98 -17.71 13.34
C LYS A 198 0.05 -16.86 12.49
N GLY A 199 -0.77 -16.04 13.13
CA GLY A 199 -1.76 -15.18 12.46
C GLY A 199 -2.95 -15.94 11.89
N SER A 200 -4.10 -15.29 11.87
CA SER A 200 -5.30 -15.79 11.20
C SER A 200 -5.25 -15.37 9.73
N LEU A 201 -5.75 -16.23 8.84
CA LEU A 201 -6.12 -15.76 7.51
C LEU A 201 -7.43 -14.99 7.65
N HIS A 202 -7.57 -13.85 6.97
CA HIS A 202 -8.86 -13.18 6.95
C HIS A 202 -9.90 -14.17 6.39
N PRO A 203 -11.03 -14.41 7.07
CA PRO A 203 -12.00 -15.37 6.59
C PRO A 203 -12.41 -15.01 5.16
N GLN A 204 -12.38 -15.99 4.25
CA GLN A 204 -12.80 -15.92 2.84
C GLN A 204 -11.85 -15.22 1.85
N ILE A 205 -10.76 -14.60 2.30
CA ILE A 205 -9.75 -13.96 1.42
C ILE A 205 -8.36 -14.40 1.92
N GLY A 206 -7.47 -14.88 1.05
CA GLY A 206 -6.22 -15.57 1.46
C GLY A 206 -5.21 -14.74 2.25
N ASP A 207 -5.51 -13.47 2.52
CA ASP A 207 -4.68 -12.49 3.22
C ASP A 207 -4.22 -12.94 4.62
N TRP A 208 -2.92 -12.82 4.88
CA TRP A 208 -2.26 -13.40 6.05
C TRP A 208 -1.71 -12.39 7.06
N ILE A 209 -0.66 -11.62 6.71
CA ILE A 209 0.01 -10.67 7.63
C ILE A 209 -0.47 -9.24 7.44
N HIS A 210 -1.13 -8.94 6.32
CA HIS A 210 -1.76 -7.65 6.05
C HIS A 210 -0.83 -6.45 6.32
N VAL A 211 0.26 -6.35 5.53
CA VAL A 211 1.15 -5.19 5.54
C VAL A 211 0.42 -4.01 4.90
N ASN A 212 0.40 -2.86 5.57
CA ASN A 212 -0.48 -1.75 5.17
C ASN A 212 0.26 -0.44 4.86
N ALA A 213 1.57 -0.42 5.07
CA ALA A 213 2.40 0.73 4.81
C ALA A 213 3.82 0.25 4.54
N LEU A 214 4.55 1.04 3.75
CA LEU A 214 6.00 0.95 3.67
C LEU A 214 6.60 2.33 3.50
N ASP A 215 7.81 2.53 4.01
CA ASP A 215 8.61 3.71 3.72
C ASP A 215 10.06 3.32 3.40
N TYR A 216 10.80 4.21 2.73
CA TYR A 216 12.19 4.00 2.37
C TYR A 216 13.10 5.03 3.03
N HIS A 217 14.11 4.56 3.76
CA HIS A 217 15.10 5.39 4.43
C HIS A 217 16.39 5.48 3.59
N PRO A 218 16.59 6.54 2.79
CA PRO A 218 17.63 6.56 1.76
C PRO A 218 19.06 6.59 2.29
N THR A 219 19.29 7.07 3.52
CA THR A 219 20.64 7.10 4.10
C THR A 219 21.09 5.72 4.61
N LEU A 220 20.15 4.85 4.94
CA LEU A 220 20.44 3.52 5.50
C LEU A 220 20.18 2.40 4.50
N ASP A 221 19.57 2.73 3.35
CA ASP A 221 19.10 1.79 2.35
C ASP A 221 18.19 0.72 2.96
N GLN A 222 17.14 1.19 3.66
CA GLN A 222 16.22 0.35 4.43
C GLN A 222 14.77 0.63 4.05
N ILE A 223 13.97 -0.43 4.03
CA ILE A 223 12.52 -0.37 3.95
C ILE A 223 11.96 -0.61 5.36
N VAL A 224 10.97 0.19 5.77
CA VAL A 224 10.31 0.12 7.09
C VAL A 224 8.82 -0.10 6.92
#